data_AF-A0A140LIV6-F1
#
_entry.id   AF-A0A140LIV6-F1
#
_cell.length_a   1.000
_cell.length_b   1.000
_cell.length_c   1.000
_cell.angle_alpha   90.00
_cell.angle_beta   90.00
_cell.angle_gamma   90.00
#
_symmetry.space_group_name_H-M   'P 1'
#
loop_
_entity.id
_entity.type
_entity.pdbx_description
1 polymer ?
#
loop_
_entity_poly.entity_id
_entity_poly.type
_entity_poly.pdbx_seq_one_letter_code
_entity_poly.pdbx_strand_id
1 'polypeptide(L)' 'MSSRGKLFGVPFFTDECKFKEILLPNNYNAYESYAYPGMFMALSKNGRTKKG' A
#
# COMPACT_ATOMS: atom_id res chain seq x y z
N MET A 1 -1.52 1.79 6.28
CA MET A 1 -1.08 2.95 5.47
C MET A 1 -1.87 4.14 5.93
N SER A 2 -1.23 5.28 6.23
CA SER A 2 -1.92 6.41 6.81
C SER A 2 -2.62 7.25 5.75
N SER A 3 -3.54 8.13 6.17
CA SER A 3 -4.19 9.14 5.32
C SER A 3 -3.25 10.08 4.57
N ARG A 4 -1.96 10.15 4.96
CA ARG A 4 -0.92 10.91 4.26
C ARG A 4 -0.10 10.07 3.27
N GLY A 5 -0.55 8.85 2.99
CA GLY A 5 0.10 7.90 2.09
C GLY A 5 1.37 7.26 2.65
N LYS A 6 1.66 7.38 3.96
CA LYS A 6 2.87 6.78 4.55
C LYS A 6 2.63 5.31 4.89
N LEU A 7 3.54 4.43 4.49
CA LEU A 7 3.60 3.05 4.96
C LEU A 7 4.29 2.98 6.33
N PHE A 8 3.70 2.23 7.26
CA PHE A 8 4.21 2.03 8.61
C PHE A 8 3.66 0.72 9.18
N GLY A 9 4.33 0.17 10.19
CA GLY A 9 3.86 -1.01 10.92
C GLY A 9 3.03 -0.64 12.15
N VAL A 10 2.04 -1.48 12.47
CA VAL A 10 1.22 -1.38 13.68
C VAL A 10 1.25 -2.71 14.43
N PRO A 11 1.20 -2.71 15.78
CA PRO A 11 1.28 -3.92 16.58
C PRO A 11 -0.02 -4.74 16.63
N PHE A 12 -1.14 -4.16 16.16
CA PHE A 12 -2.46 -4.81 16.10
C PHE A 12 -3.13 -4.51 14.76
N PHE A 13 -4.03 -5.38 14.32
CA PHE A 13 -4.71 -5.24 13.03
C PHE A 13 -5.73 -4.10 13.07
N THR A 14 -5.70 -3.23 12.05
CA THR A 14 -6.61 -2.09 11.88
C THR A 14 -7.15 -2.01 10.46
N ASP A 15 -8.10 -1.12 10.21
CA ASP A 15 -8.61 -0.90 8.84
C ASP A 15 -7.54 -0.39 7.87
N GLU A 16 -6.52 0.31 8.37
CA GLU A 16 -5.37 0.73 7.57
C GLU A 16 -4.41 -0.40 7.17
N CYS A 17 -4.63 -1.62 7.70
CA CYS A 17 -3.92 -2.85 7.31
C CYS A 17 -4.55 -3.58 6.13
N LYS A 18 -5.74 -3.15 5.67
CA LYS A 18 -6.47 -3.80 4.58
C LYS A 18 -6.08 -3.21 3.23
N PHE A 19 -5.79 -4.08 2.26
CA PHE A 19 -5.42 -3.68 0.91
C PHE A 19 -6.16 -4.54 -0.11
N LYS A 20 -6.55 -3.92 -1.23
CA LYS A 20 -7.10 -4.61 -2.39
C LYS A 20 -5.94 -5.11 -3.25
N GLU A 21 -5.86 -6.42 -3.42
CA GLU A 21 -4.94 -7.04 -4.37
C GLU A 21 -5.52 -6.95 -5.78
N ILE A 22 -4.73 -6.40 -6.71
CA ILE A 22 -5.13 -6.18 -8.09
C ILE A 22 -4.09 -6.84 -9.00
N LEU A 23 -4.50 -7.87 -9.73
CA LEU A 23 -3.66 -8.53 -10.72
C LEU A 23 -3.35 -7.57 -11.88
N LEU A 24 -2.07 -7.46 -12.21
CA LEU A 24 -1.53 -6.68 -13.31
C LEU A 24 -0.95 -7.60 -14.40
N PRO A 25 -0.66 -7.06 -15.59
CA PRO A 25 0.11 -7.79 -16.61
C PRO A 25 1.42 -8.34 -16.05
N ASN A 26 1.93 -9.39 -16.69
CA ASN A 26 3.16 -10.09 -16.29
C ASN A 26 3.10 -10.67 -14.86
N ASN A 27 1.89 -10.97 -14.37
CA ASN A 27 1.66 -11.63 -13.09
C ASN A 27 2.19 -10.85 -11.87
N TYR A 28 2.28 -9.53 -12.01
CA TYR A 28 2.52 -8.63 -10.88
C TYR A 28 1.21 -8.28 -10.21
N ASN A 29 1.26 -7.86 -8.94
CA ASN A 29 0.10 -7.34 -8.22
C ASN A 29 0.35 -5.90 -7.78
N ALA A 30 -0.69 -5.07 -7.81
CA ALA A 30 -0.77 -3.83 -7.08
C ALA A 30 -1.59 -4.02 -5.80
N TYR A 31 -1.23 -3.28 -4.75
CA TYR A 31 -1.94 -3.27 -3.48
C TYR A 31 -2.45 -1.85 -3.21
N GLU A 32 -3.74 -1.64 -3.38
CA GLU A 32 -4.42 -0.36 -3.12
C GLU A 32 -4.93 -0.32 -1.68
N SER A 33 -4.78 0.81 -0.98
CA SER A 33 -5.33 0.95 0.37
C SER A 33 -6.86 0.88 0.35
N TYR A 34 -7.44 -0.01 1.16
CA TYR A 34 -8.89 -0.10 1.26
C TYR A 34 -9.50 1.13 1.96
N ALA A 35 -8.82 1.66 2.97
CA ALA A 35 -9.25 2.85 3.72
C ALA A 35 -9.05 4.17 2.94
N TYR A 36 -8.08 4.21 2.02
CA TYR A 36 -7.73 5.40 1.24
C TYR A 36 -7.62 5.08 -0.26
N PRO A 37 -8.75 5.00 -0.99
CA PRO A 37 -8.75 4.67 -2.42
C PRO A 37 -7.87 5.62 -3.24
N GLY A 38 -7.20 5.08 -4.25
CA GLY A 38 -6.22 5.79 -5.08
C GLY A 38 -4.79 5.83 -4.53
N MET A 39 -4.55 5.37 -3.29
CA MET A 39 -3.21 5.24 -2.73
C MET A 39 -2.67 3.81 -2.83
N PHE A 40 -1.44 3.64 -3.32
CA PHE A 40 -0.85 2.33 -3.59
C PHE A 40 0.41 2.06 -2.77
N MET A 41 0.62 0.80 -2.39
CA MET A 41 1.91 0.36 -1.88
C MET A 41 2.98 0.48 -2.97
N ALA A 42 4.09 1.14 -2.67
CA ALA A 42 5.18 1.27 -3.60
C ALA A 42 6.54 1.38 -2.90
N LEU A 43 7.57 0.83 -3.57
CA LEU A 43 8.97 1.02 -3.25
C LEU A 43 9.63 1.83 -4.37
N SER A 44 10.55 2.71 -3.99
CA SER A 44 11.36 3.46 -4.93
C SER A 44 12.66 2.71 -5.26
N LYS A 45 13.36 3.13 -6.32
CA LYS A 45 14.58 2.49 -6.80
C LYS A 45 15.72 2.38 -5.77
N ASN A 46 15.68 3.17 -4.69
CA ASN A 46 16.66 3.14 -3.61
C ASN A 46 16.22 2.28 -2.41
N GLY A 47 15.16 1.46 -2.58
CA GLY A 47 14.65 0.56 -1.55
C GLY A 47 13.78 1.22 -0.49
N ARG A 48 13.52 2.54 -0.58
CA ARG A 48 12.64 3.24 0.38
C ARG A 48 11.18 3.18 -0.05
N THR A 49 10.28 3.17 0.94
CA THR A 49 8.85 3.29 0.71
C THR A 49 8.53 4.62 0.03
N LYS A 50 7.64 4.57 -0.97
CA LYS A 50 7.07 5.75 -1.62
C LYS A 50 5.75 6.09 -0.93
N LYS A 51 5.39 7.37 -0.93
CA LYS A 51 4.03 7.76 -0.55
C LYS A 51 3.05 7.22 -1.59
N GLY A 52 1.89 6.77 -1.10
CA GLY A 52 0.79 6.26 -1.92
C GLY A 52 0.27 7.25 -2.92
#